data_AF-A0A150NM04-F1
#
_entry.id   AF-A0A150NM04-F1
#
_cell.length_a   1.000
_cell.length_b   1.000
_cell.length_c   1.000
_cell.angle_alpha   90.00
_cell.angle_beta   90.00
_cell.angle_gamma   90.00
#
_symmetry.space_group_name_H-M   'P 1'
#
loop_
_entity.id
_entity.type
_entity.pdbx_description
1 polymer ?
#
loop_
_entity_poly.entity_id
_entity_poly.type
_entity_poly.pdbx_seq_one_letter_code
_entity_poly.pdbx_strand_id
1 'polypeptide(L)'
;MVWILKQFFYQEADFYTGQNVQLLYNEYLNKNVAMFLIPIIKKQLEVLNWGGNGATLSRLKKKRVSLPITDFGFPDWNFMGEYVQTKLNKINNNYQLPKQHVITDFRELDEVEWGEYLVSDYFDIIKSKIGHETPLPYISAKKEFNGFKSWELSPKNFYPRNTISWNKIGDGGAGLAYFHPYDYSMDDINCISIKSKDELDEYCNLFIVRMLSQYFGVFNHGHTLSKRRFLRTKIMLPTKNKLPDFQFMEQYMKRMENRIIQKMEQ
;
A
#
# COMPACT_ATOMS: atom_id res chain seq x y z
N MET A 1 21.39 -17.79 0.92
CA MET A 1 20.56 -16.65 0.42
C MET A 1 20.39 -16.75 -1.08
N VAL A 2 19.25 -16.28 -1.59
CA VAL A 2 18.86 -16.37 -3.00
C VAL A 2 18.62 -14.97 -3.55
N TRP A 3 19.15 -14.69 -4.73
CA TRP A 3 18.92 -13.42 -5.43
C TRP A 3 18.27 -13.65 -6.78
N ILE A 4 17.01 -13.22 -6.92
CA ILE A 4 16.33 -13.12 -8.22
C ILE A 4 16.22 -11.63 -8.52
N LEU A 5 16.86 -11.17 -9.59
CA LEU A 5 16.87 -9.80 -10.13
C LEU A 5 15.91 -8.80 -9.44
N LYS A 6 16.48 -7.93 -8.58
CA LYS A 6 15.84 -6.91 -7.69
C LYS A 6 15.24 -7.40 -6.37
N GLN A 7 15.13 -8.71 -6.14
CA GLN A 7 14.74 -9.30 -4.86
C GLN A 7 15.91 -10.04 -4.23
N PHE A 8 16.41 -9.49 -3.12
CA PHE A 8 17.41 -10.11 -2.26
C PHE A 8 16.68 -10.62 -1.01
N PHE A 9 16.67 -11.94 -0.81
CA PHE A 9 15.92 -12.56 0.28
C PHE A 9 16.64 -13.77 0.88
N TYR A 10 16.26 -14.06 2.12
CA TYR A 10 16.68 -15.26 2.83
C TYR A 10 15.76 -16.42 2.46
N GLN A 11 16.34 -17.61 2.32
CA GLN A 11 15.59 -18.82 2.09
C GLN A 11 16.03 -19.84 3.14
N GLU A 12 15.05 -20.30 3.92
CA GLU A 12 15.26 -21.17 5.09
C GLU A 12 15.16 -22.65 4.71
N ALA A 13 14.23 -22.99 3.82
CA ALA A 13 14.02 -24.34 3.33
C ALA A 13 14.88 -24.62 2.09
N ASP A 14 15.09 -25.91 1.81
CA ASP A 14 15.76 -26.34 0.58
C ASP A 14 15.02 -25.87 -0.68
N PHE A 15 15.77 -25.53 -1.72
CA PHE A 15 15.23 -24.96 -2.94
C PHE A 15 16.09 -25.27 -4.16
N TYR A 16 15.46 -25.22 -5.33
CA TYR A 16 16.14 -25.18 -6.63
C TYR A 16 16.11 -23.77 -7.18
N THR A 17 17.13 -23.40 -7.96
CA THR A 17 17.19 -22.07 -8.55
C THR A 17 17.71 -22.11 -9.99
N GLY A 18 17.26 -21.13 -10.79
CA GLY A 18 17.69 -20.98 -12.18
C GLY A 18 19.09 -20.38 -12.31
N GLN A 19 19.66 -20.44 -13.52
CA GLN A 19 21.02 -19.98 -13.81
C GLN A 19 21.25 -18.48 -13.53
N ASN A 20 20.19 -17.66 -13.55
CA ASN A 20 20.26 -16.21 -13.37
C ASN A 20 20.19 -15.77 -11.91
N VAL A 21 20.31 -16.71 -10.97
CA VAL A 21 20.22 -16.45 -9.54
C VAL A 21 21.58 -16.57 -8.88
N GLN A 22 21.97 -15.51 -8.17
CA GLN A 22 23.22 -15.49 -7.42
C GLN A 22 22.97 -15.95 -5.99
N LEU A 23 23.82 -16.85 -5.50
CA LEU A 23 23.73 -17.38 -4.15
C LEU A 23 24.82 -16.78 -3.27
N LEU A 24 24.42 -16.31 -2.09
CA LEU A 24 25.34 -15.84 -1.06
C LEU A 24 25.21 -16.75 0.16
N TYR A 25 26.34 -17.27 0.62
CA TYR A 25 26.44 -18.17 1.75
C TYR A 25 27.48 -17.67 2.74
N ASN A 26 27.20 -17.91 4.01
CA ASN A 26 28.10 -17.73 5.12
C ASN A 26 27.69 -18.72 6.22
N GLU A 27 28.64 -19.29 6.93
CA GLU A 27 28.38 -20.30 7.96
C GLU A 27 27.57 -19.76 9.16
N TYR A 28 27.66 -18.47 9.45
CA TYR A 28 26.91 -17.79 10.53
C TYR A 28 25.53 -17.28 10.08
N LEU A 29 25.13 -17.60 8.85
CA LEU A 29 23.88 -17.11 8.29
C LEU A 29 22.68 -17.91 8.82
N ASN A 30 21.88 -17.25 9.64
CA ASN A 30 20.54 -17.69 10.02
C ASN A 30 19.50 -16.62 9.61
N LYS A 31 18.22 -16.89 9.87
CA LYS A 31 17.11 -15.98 9.56
C LYS A 31 17.32 -14.58 10.11
N ASN A 32 17.69 -14.45 11.39
CA ASN A 32 17.84 -13.15 12.05
C ASN A 32 19.05 -12.37 11.50
N VAL A 33 20.19 -13.03 11.35
CA VAL A 33 21.38 -12.43 10.71
C VAL A 33 21.06 -12.00 9.28
N ALA A 34 20.35 -12.83 8.51
CA ALA A 34 19.95 -12.47 7.15
C ALA A 34 19.02 -11.26 7.13
N MET A 35 18.04 -11.19 8.04
CA MET A 35 17.14 -10.03 8.17
C MET A 35 17.87 -8.73 8.50
N PHE A 36 19.00 -8.80 9.22
CA PHE A 36 19.89 -7.66 9.45
C PHE A 36 20.63 -7.24 8.16
N LEU A 37 21.17 -8.21 7.42
CA LEU A 37 22.01 -7.97 6.24
C LEU A 37 21.22 -7.53 5.00
N ILE A 38 20.02 -8.08 4.78
CA ILE A 38 19.18 -7.83 3.60
C ILE A 38 19.01 -6.32 3.31
N PRO A 39 18.58 -5.46 4.25
CA PRO A 39 18.40 -4.03 3.94
C PRO A 39 19.72 -3.34 3.58
N ILE A 40 20.83 -3.70 4.24
CA ILE A 40 22.17 -3.14 3.98
C ILE A 40 22.61 -3.51 2.56
N ILE A 41 22.45 -4.78 2.19
CA ILE A 41 22.82 -5.28 0.87
C ILE A 41 21.92 -4.67 -0.19
N LYS A 42 20.59 -4.62 0.02
CA LYS A 42 19.65 -4.00 -0.92
C LYS A 42 20.05 -2.57 -1.25
N LYS A 43 20.33 -1.76 -0.24
CA LYS A 43 20.79 -0.37 -0.43
C LYS A 43 22.07 -0.29 -1.29
N GLN A 44 23.00 -1.22 -1.08
CA GLN A 44 24.24 -1.25 -1.86
C GLN A 44 24.05 -1.69 -3.32
N LEU A 45 22.96 -2.40 -3.62
CA LEU A 45 22.60 -2.91 -4.93
C LEU A 45 21.65 -1.99 -5.72
N GLU A 46 21.09 -0.95 -5.12
CA GLU A 46 20.17 0.00 -5.79
C GLU A 46 20.78 0.66 -7.03
N VAL A 47 22.11 0.81 -7.07
CA VAL A 47 22.84 1.37 -8.21
C VAL A 47 22.94 0.45 -9.43
N LEU A 48 22.53 -0.82 -9.30
CA LEU A 48 22.60 -1.82 -10.36
C LEU A 48 21.31 -1.84 -11.17
N ASN A 49 21.42 -1.92 -12.50
CA ASN A 49 20.29 -1.87 -13.41
C ASN A 49 20.51 -2.71 -14.68
N TRP A 50 19.44 -2.81 -15.48
CA TRP A 50 19.51 -3.39 -16.83
C TRP A 50 20.22 -2.43 -17.79
N GLY A 51 20.92 -2.98 -18.79
CA GLY A 51 21.62 -2.18 -19.81
C GLY A 51 23.14 -2.01 -19.58
N GLY A 52 23.81 -3.03 -19.01
CA GLY A 52 25.28 -3.07 -18.86
C GLY A 52 25.80 -2.99 -17.41
N ASN A 53 24.95 -2.56 -16.46
CA ASN A 53 25.31 -2.45 -15.04
C ASN A 53 24.62 -3.50 -14.13
N GLY A 54 24.43 -4.72 -14.66
CA GLY A 54 23.77 -5.82 -13.93
C GLY A 54 24.57 -6.35 -12.73
N ALA A 55 23.95 -7.15 -11.86
CA ALA A 55 24.62 -7.73 -10.69
C ALA A 55 25.44 -8.98 -11.05
N THR A 56 26.52 -8.80 -11.81
CA THR A 56 27.47 -9.90 -12.09
C THR A 56 28.24 -10.27 -10.82
N LEU A 57 28.66 -11.54 -10.71
CA LEU A 57 29.50 -12.03 -9.61
C LEU A 57 30.71 -11.13 -9.36
N SER A 58 31.41 -10.74 -10.43
CA SER A 58 32.59 -9.86 -10.34
C SER A 58 32.26 -8.49 -9.76
N ARG A 59 31.07 -7.95 -10.04
CA ARG A 59 30.63 -6.65 -9.50
C ARG A 59 30.17 -6.79 -8.06
N LEU A 60 29.47 -7.88 -7.71
CA LEU A 60 29.07 -8.18 -6.34
C LEU A 60 30.28 -8.36 -5.41
N LYS A 61 31.32 -9.11 -5.83
CA LYS A 61 32.55 -9.32 -5.04
C LYS A 61 33.30 -8.02 -4.69
N LYS A 62 33.15 -6.98 -5.50
CA LYS A 62 33.77 -5.66 -5.28
C LYS A 62 32.95 -4.78 -4.34
N LYS A 63 31.68 -5.12 -4.07
CA LYS A 63 30.87 -4.36 -3.12
C LYS A 63 31.40 -4.56 -1.71
N ARG A 64 31.28 -3.51 -0.91
CA ARG A 64 31.58 -3.48 0.52
C ARG A 64 30.34 -3.03 1.25
N VAL A 65 30.15 -3.56 2.44
CA VAL A 65 29.08 -3.20 3.38
C VAL A 65 29.73 -2.93 4.73
N SER A 66 29.18 -1.98 5.48
CA SER A 66 29.60 -1.73 6.86
C SER A 66 28.79 -2.63 7.78
N LEU A 67 29.48 -3.40 8.62
CA LEU A 67 28.88 -4.31 9.60
C LEU A 67 29.41 -3.99 11.00
N PRO A 68 28.63 -4.28 12.05
CA PRO A 68 29.15 -4.29 13.41
C PRO A 68 30.29 -5.31 13.51
N ILE A 69 31.31 -4.97 14.29
CA ILE A 69 32.47 -5.83 14.54
C ILE A 69 32.62 -6.08 16.03
N THR A 70 33.14 -7.26 16.36
CA THR A 70 33.63 -7.59 17.69
C THR A 70 34.91 -6.81 18.00
N ASP A 71 35.34 -6.83 19.25
CA ASP A 71 36.62 -6.23 19.68
C ASP A 71 37.84 -6.84 18.94
N PHE A 72 37.67 -8.03 18.37
CA PHE A 72 38.68 -8.71 17.55
C PHE A 72 38.67 -8.30 16.07
N GLY A 73 37.78 -7.39 15.67
CA GLY A 73 37.67 -6.89 14.29
C GLY A 73 36.90 -7.80 13.33
N PHE A 74 36.35 -8.92 13.81
CA PHE A 74 35.48 -9.80 13.02
C PHE A 74 34.03 -9.32 13.05
N PRO A 75 33.24 -9.53 11.98
CA PRO A 75 31.81 -9.22 12.00
C PRO A 75 31.10 -9.86 13.19
N ASP A 76 30.29 -9.07 13.90
CA ASP A 76 29.58 -9.52 15.09
C ASP A 76 28.22 -10.13 14.72
N TRP A 77 28.25 -11.42 14.37
CA TRP A 77 27.07 -12.19 13.98
C TRP A 77 26.06 -12.35 15.11
N ASN A 78 26.54 -12.47 16.35
CA ASN A 78 25.69 -12.61 17.53
C ASN A 78 24.89 -11.32 17.76
N PHE A 79 25.57 -10.17 17.75
CA PHE A 79 24.89 -8.87 17.83
C PHE A 79 23.85 -8.71 16.73
N MET A 80 24.17 -9.03 15.47
CA MET A 80 23.21 -8.91 14.36
C MET A 80 21.96 -9.76 14.58
N GLY A 81 22.14 -11.01 15.05
CA GLY A 81 21.04 -11.92 15.37
C GLY A 81 20.18 -11.43 16.54
N GLU A 82 20.81 -11.07 17.65
CA GLU A 82 20.15 -10.59 18.88
C GLU A 82 19.43 -9.25 18.67
N TYR A 83 20.03 -8.34 17.89
CA TYR A 83 19.41 -7.07 17.53
C TYR A 83 18.08 -7.29 16.82
N VAL A 84 18.07 -8.15 15.79
CA VAL A 84 16.84 -8.45 15.04
C VAL A 84 15.83 -9.15 15.95
N GLN A 85 16.26 -10.14 16.73
CA GLN A 85 15.37 -10.84 17.67
C GLN A 85 14.72 -9.87 18.66
N THR A 86 15.49 -8.95 19.24
CA THR A 86 14.99 -7.94 20.18
C THR A 86 13.97 -7.01 19.51
N LYS A 87 14.21 -6.60 18.26
CA LYS A 87 13.27 -5.78 17.50
C LYS A 87 11.98 -6.53 17.18
N LEU A 88 12.08 -7.81 16.77
CA LEU A 88 10.92 -8.67 16.52
C LEU A 88 10.11 -8.89 17.80
N ASN A 89 10.76 -9.16 18.94
CA ASN A 89 10.07 -9.31 20.22
C ASN A 89 9.32 -8.04 20.61
N LYS A 90 9.91 -6.85 20.40
CA LYS A 90 9.21 -5.57 20.64
C LYS A 90 7.99 -5.39 19.74
N ILE A 91 8.08 -5.79 18.47
CA ILE A 91 6.93 -5.74 17.55
C ILE A 91 5.87 -6.72 18.02
N ASN A 92 6.22 -7.98 18.28
CA ASN A 92 5.28 -9.03 18.69
C ASN A 92 4.60 -8.71 20.03
N ASN A 93 5.32 -8.09 20.97
CA ASN A 93 4.75 -7.69 22.26
C ASN A 93 3.75 -6.53 22.14
N ASN A 94 3.93 -5.66 21.15
CA ASN A 94 3.10 -4.46 20.97
C ASN A 94 2.00 -4.64 19.92
N TYR A 95 2.18 -5.58 18.99
CA TYR A 95 1.24 -5.81 17.91
C TYR A 95 0.06 -6.65 18.40
N GLN A 96 -1.13 -6.08 18.29
CA GLN A 96 -2.37 -6.80 18.50
C GLN A 96 -2.98 -7.11 17.14
N LEU A 97 -3.31 -8.38 16.90
CA LEU A 97 -4.11 -8.74 15.74
C LEU A 97 -5.43 -7.98 15.80
N PRO A 98 -5.93 -7.48 14.65
CA PRO A 98 -7.23 -6.83 14.62
C PRO A 98 -8.31 -7.83 15.05
N LYS A 99 -9.26 -7.35 15.85
CA LYS A 99 -10.39 -8.18 16.30
C LYS A 99 -11.40 -8.33 15.18
N GLN A 100 -12.05 -9.49 15.13
CA GLN A 100 -13.15 -9.70 14.20
C GLN A 100 -14.30 -8.75 14.49
N HIS A 101 -14.90 -8.23 13.41
CA HIS A 101 -16.08 -7.38 13.45
C HIS A 101 -17.33 -8.19 13.74
N VAL A 102 -18.29 -7.57 14.43
CA VAL A 102 -19.65 -8.10 14.54
C VAL A 102 -20.34 -7.98 13.19
N ILE A 103 -20.91 -9.09 12.71
CA ILE A 103 -21.59 -9.18 11.43
C ILE A 103 -23.10 -9.29 11.66
N THR A 104 -23.86 -8.43 10.98
CA THR A 104 -25.33 -8.34 11.06
C THR A 104 -26.01 -8.59 9.71
N ASP A 105 -25.24 -8.62 8.61
CA ASP A 105 -25.72 -8.94 7.27
C ASP A 105 -24.77 -9.96 6.63
N PHE A 106 -25.33 -11.03 6.07
CA PHE A 106 -24.61 -12.16 5.49
C PHE A 106 -24.88 -12.35 3.99
N ARG A 107 -25.67 -11.47 3.37
CA ARG A 107 -25.93 -11.51 1.93
C ARG A 107 -24.63 -11.42 1.14
N GLU A 108 -24.46 -12.19 0.08
CA GLU A 108 -23.34 -12.12 -0.86
C GLU A 108 -23.67 -11.23 -2.08
N LEU A 109 -22.69 -11.01 -2.97
CA LEU A 109 -22.82 -10.04 -4.07
C LEU A 109 -23.88 -10.41 -5.12
N ASP A 110 -24.21 -11.70 -5.24
CA ASP A 110 -25.23 -12.26 -6.13
C ASP A 110 -26.62 -12.32 -5.49
N GLU A 111 -26.74 -12.01 -4.20
CA GLU A 111 -28.00 -11.96 -3.44
C GLU A 111 -28.55 -10.54 -3.29
N VAL A 112 -27.87 -9.54 -3.86
CA VAL A 112 -28.29 -8.14 -3.84
C VAL A 112 -28.60 -7.61 -5.23
N GLU A 113 -29.52 -6.67 -5.28
CA GLU A 113 -29.78 -5.88 -6.48
C GLU A 113 -28.69 -4.83 -6.68
N TRP A 114 -28.44 -4.45 -7.92
CA TRP A 114 -27.44 -3.45 -8.28
C TRP A 114 -28.10 -2.27 -8.99
N GLY A 115 -27.77 -1.07 -8.53
CA GLY A 115 -28.21 0.20 -9.11
C GLY A 115 -27.07 0.98 -9.75
N GLU A 116 -27.40 1.76 -10.77
CA GLU A 116 -26.48 2.71 -11.40
C GLU A 116 -26.75 4.12 -10.85
N TYR A 117 -25.70 4.79 -10.37
CA TYR A 117 -25.80 6.08 -9.70
C TYR A 117 -24.80 7.08 -10.30
N LEU A 118 -25.12 8.37 -10.34
CA LEU A 118 -24.10 9.39 -10.60
C LEU A 118 -23.23 9.53 -9.36
N VAL A 119 -21.91 9.55 -9.54
CA VAL A 119 -20.97 9.77 -8.42
C VAL A 119 -21.26 11.12 -7.75
N SER A 120 -21.59 12.14 -8.53
CA SER A 120 -21.91 13.48 -8.03
C SER A 120 -23.20 13.58 -7.22
N ASP A 121 -24.08 12.58 -7.26
CA ASP A 121 -25.29 12.59 -6.44
C ASP A 121 -24.94 12.33 -4.97
N TYR A 122 -23.92 11.50 -4.72
CA TYR A 122 -23.53 11.04 -3.38
C TYR A 122 -22.19 11.59 -2.89
N PHE A 123 -21.37 12.15 -3.78
CA PHE A 123 -20.03 12.64 -3.45
C PHE A 123 -19.79 14.05 -3.97
N ASP A 124 -19.10 14.85 -3.16
CA ASP A 124 -18.61 16.17 -3.54
C ASP A 124 -17.10 16.18 -3.71
N ILE A 125 -16.61 16.92 -4.72
CA ILE A 125 -15.19 17.26 -4.81
C ILE A 125 -14.89 18.30 -3.74
N ILE A 126 -13.99 17.96 -2.82
CA ILE A 126 -13.57 18.85 -1.74
C ILE A 126 -12.28 19.59 -2.10
N LYS A 127 -12.12 20.78 -1.53
CA LYS A 127 -10.90 21.57 -1.63
C LYS A 127 -10.00 21.32 -0.42
N SER A 128 -8.70 21.55 -0.61
CA SER A 128 -7.76 21.52 0.51
C SER A 128 -8.05 22.63 1.51
N LYS A 129 -7.74 22.38 2.77
CA LYS A 129 -7.72 23.36 3.86
C LYS A 129 -6.30 23.90 4.04
N ILE A 130 -6.19 25.12 4.57
CA ILE A 130 -4.91 25.79 4.82
C ILE A 130 -4.29 25.26 6.11
N GLY A 131 -2.99 24.97 6.07
CA GLY A 131 -2.13 24.71 7.23
C GLY A 131 -2.30 23.32 7.85
N HIS A 132 -1.18 22.65 8.10
CA HIS A 132 -1.15 21.43 8.91
C HIS A 132 0.18 21.40 9.69
N GLU A 133 0.11 21.42 11.03
CA GLU A 133 1.30 21.57 11.88
C GLU A 133 2.12 20.28 12.02
N THR A 134 1.56 19.15 11.61
CA THR A 134 2.20 17.84 11.70
C THR A 134 2.53 17.27 10.31
N PRO A 135 3.58 16.44 10.19
CA PRO A 135 3.91 15.80 8.93
C PRO A 135 2.74 14.99 8.37
N LEU A 136 2.51 15.11 7.07
CA LEU A 136 1.44 14.40 6.37
C LEU A 136 1.99 13.49 5.27
N PRO A 137 1.29 12.38 4.97
CA PRO A 137 1.56 11.64 3.75
C PRO A 137 1.17 12.50 2.54
N TYR A 138 2.08 12.63 1.58
CA TYR A 138 1.84 13.27 0.30
C TYR A 138 1.35 12.23 -0.72
N ILE A 139 0.10 12.38 -1.13
CA ILE A 139 -0.61 11.48 -2.05
C ILE A 139 -0.51 12.02 -3.48
N SER A 140 -0.23 11.13 -4.43
CA SER A 140 -0.14 11.43 -5.86
C SER A 140 -0.79 10.34 -6.69
N ALA A 141 -0.82 10.51 -8.01
CA ALA A 141 -1.49 9.60 -8.93
C ALA A 141 -0.77 8.25 -9.18
N LYS A 142 -0.01 7.76 -8.19
CA LYS A 142 0.70 6.48 -8.26
C LYS A 142 -0.27 5.32 -8.20
N LYS A 143 0.10 4.23 -8.87
CA LYS A 143 -0.61 2.93 -8.83
C LYS A 143 -0.40 2.16 -7.53
N GLU A 144 0.73 2.40 -6.87
CA GLU A 144 1.19 1.62 -5.74
C GLU A 144 1.01 2.41 -4.43
N PHE A 145 1.06 1.70 -3.31
CA PHE A 145 1.06 2.26 -1.96
C PHE A 145 -0.10 3.24 -1.69
N ASN A 146 -1.27 2.98 -2.26
CA ASN A 146 -2.46 3.84 -2.14
C ASN A 146 -2.19 5.31 -2.51
N GLY A 147 -1.32 5.53 -3.51
CA GLY A 147 -0.94 6.85 -3.98
C GLY A 147 0.16 7.54 -3.15
N PHE A 148 0.61 6.95 -2.05
CA PHE A 148 1.68 7.51 -1.22
C PHE A 148 2.97 7.71 -2.02
N LYS A 149 3.50 8.93 -1.97
CA LYS A 149 4.74 9.32 -2.63
C LYS A 149 5.88 9.59 -1.65
N SER A 150 5.60 10.36 -0.60
CA SER A 150 6.59 10.75 0.41
C SER A 150 5.91 11.36 1.64
N TRP A 151 6.66 11.55 2.72
CA TRP A 151 6.22 12.39 3.84
C TRP A 151 6.50 13.86 3.51
N GLU A 152 5.50 14.73 3.72
CA GLU A 152 5.66 16.18 3.68
C GLU A 152 5.73 16.70 5.11
N LEU A 153 6.91 17.18 5.51
CA LEU A 153 7.18 17.57 6.90
C LEU A 153 6.52 18.90 7.31
N SER A 154 6.16 19.74 6.33
CA SER A 154 5.54 21.04 6.58
C SER A 154 4.53 21.37 5.47
N PRO A 155 3.37 20.68 5.46
CA PRO A 155 2.37 20.84 4.41
C PRO A 155 1.71 22.22 4.49
N LYS A 156 1.67 22.92 3.35
CA LYS A 156 0.95 24.20 3.27
C LYS A 156 -0.56 24.01 3.31
N ASN A 157 -1.03 22.89 2.76
CA ASN A 157 -2.44 22.56 2.65
C ASN A 157 -2.64 21.07 2.93
N PHE A 158 -3.84 20.70 3.35
CA PHE A 158 -4.22 19.32 3.58
C PHE A 158 -5.67 19.02 3.17
N TYR A 159 -5.96 17.75 2.97
CA TYR A 159 -7.28 17.18 2.80
C TYR A 159 -7.64 16.40 4.06
N PRO A 160 -8.88 16.54 4.56
CA PRO A 160 -9.28 15.90 5.79
C PRO A 160 -9.39 14.38 5.62
N ARG A 161 -9.22 13.67 6.74
CA ARG A 161 -9.52 12.25 6.87
C ARG A 161 -10.95 11.89 6.48
N ASN A 162 -11.17 10.59 6.29
CA ASN A 162 -12.44 10.01 5.84
C ASN A 162 -12.85 10.57 4.47
N THR A 163 -11.88 10.62 3.55
CA THR A 163 -12.08 11.08 2.17
C THR A 163 -11.37 10.14 1.20
N ILE A 164 -11.69 10.26 -0.08
CA ILE A 164 -11.18 9.40 -1.14
C ILE A 164 -10.39 10.27 -2.12
N SER A 165 -9.12 9.96 -2.34
CA SER A 165 -8.38 10.50 -3.48
C SER A 165 -8.74 9.71 -4.74
N TRP A 166 -8.93 10.38 -5.87
CA TRP A 166 -9.17 9.75 -7.16
C TRP A 166 -8.25 10.32 -8.23
N ASN A 167 -7.47 9.43 -8.85
CA ASN A 167 -6.44 9.80 -9.81
C ASN A 167 -7.06 10.26 -11.13
N LYS A 168 -6.88 11.55 -11.45
CA LYS A 168 -7.43 12.16 -12.67
C LYS A 168 -6.64 11.77 -13.91
N ILE A 169 -5.32 11.73 -13.78
CA ILE A 169 -4.29 11.42 -14.77
C ILE A 169 -3.01 11.01 -14.05
N GLY A 170 -2.07 10.40 -14.78
CA GLY A 170 -0.68 10.29 -14.32
C GLY A 170 -0.11 8.88 -14.24
N ASP A 171 1.03 8.82 -13.56
CA ASP A 171 2.10 7.81 -13.47
C ASP A 171 1.65 6.35 -13.22
N GLY A 172 0.96 5.78 -14.21
CA GLY A 172 0.49 4.39 -14.21
C GLY A 172 -0.72 4.10 -13.31
N GLY A 173 -1.27 5.09 -12.60
CA GLY A 173 -2.38 4.93 -11.65
C GLY A 173 -3.69 5.62 -12.04
N ALA A 174 -3.80 6.20 -13.25
CA ALA A 174 -4.97 6.96 -13.67
C ALA A 174 -6.28 6.15 -13.55
N GLY A 175 -7.29 6.73 -12.89
CA GLY A 175 -8.57 6.09 -12.61
C GLY A 175 -8.66 5.30 -11.31
N LEU A 176 -7.54 5.02 -10.62
CA LEU A 176 -7.58 4.40 -9.29
C LEU A 176 -8.01 5.40 -8.22
N ALA A 177 -8.80 4.90 -7.27
CA ALA A 177 -9.22 5.63 -6.10
C ALA A 177 -8.59 5.00 -4.84
N TYR A 178 -8.40 5.81 -3.79
CA TYR A 178 -7.86 5.35 -2.51
C TYR A 178 -8.56 6.06 -1.36
N PHE A 179 -8.92 5.30 -0.34
CA PHE A 179 -9.49 5.82 0.90
C PHE A 179 -8.39 6.26 1.86
N HIS A 180 -8.57 7.41 2.51
CA HIS A 180 -7.62 7.96 3.49
C HIS A 180 -8.33 8.14 4.85
N PRO A 181 -8.08 7.26 5.83
CA PRO A 181 -8.61 7.39 7.20
C PRO A 181 -7.85 8.45 8.04
N TYR A 182 -6.89 9.13 7.43
CA TYR A 182 -6.04 10.16 8.02
C TYR A 182 -6.06 11.43 7.17
N ASP A 183 -5.63 12.54 7.76
CA ASP A 183 -5.41 13.79 7.04
C ASP A 183 -4.18 13.64 6.13
N TYR A 184 -4.16 14.25 4.96
CA TYR A 184 -3.09 14.07 3.97
C TYR A 184 -2.89 15.30 3.09
N SER A 185 -1.69 15.47 2.54
CA SER A 185 -1.46 16.43 1.46
C SER A 185 -1.48 15.71 0.12
N MET A 186 -1.72 16.42 -0.99
CA MET A 186 -1.95 15.77 -2.27
C MET A 186 -1.48 16.61 -3.46
N ASP A 187 -1.05 15.93 -4.52
CA ASP A 187 -0.93 16.47 -5.88
C ASP A 187 -2.33 16.71 -6.48
N ASP A 188 -2.89 17.89 -6.24
CA ASP A 188 -4.23 18.31 -6.69
C ASP A 188 -4.31 18.64 -8.20
N ILE A 189 -3.15 18.69 -8.87
CA ILE A 189 -3.08 18.76 -10.32
C ILE A 189 -3.52 17.42 -10.91
N ASN A 190 -2.97 16.31 -10.40
CA ASN A 190 -3.17 14.96 -10.94
C ASN A 190 -4.25 14.15 -10.21
N CYS A 191 -4.67 14.56 -9.02
CA CYS A 191 -5.70 13.89 -8.23
C CYS A 191 -6.84 14.85 -7.86
N ILE A 192 -8.04 14.31 -7.62
CA ILE A 192 -9.09 15.01 -6.87
C ILE A 192 -9.30 14.32 -5.53
N SER A 193 -9.79 15.05 -4.54
CA SER A 193 -10.31 14.48 -3.31
C SER A 193 -11.83 14.60 -3.33
N ILE A 194 -12.52 13.51 -3.02
CA ILE A 194 -13.98 13.47 -2.90
C ILE A 194 -14.39 13.01 -1.50
N LYS A 195 -15.51 13.52 -1.03
CA LYS A 195 -16.12 13.12 0.24
C LYS A 195 -17.58 12.78 0.02
N SER A 196 -18.08 11.77 0.72
CA SER A 196 -19.50 11.48 0.71
C SER A 196 -20.29 12.65 1.32
N LYS A 197 -21.47 12.91 0.77
CA LYS A 197 -22.43 13.86 1.32
C LYS A 197 -23.05 13.37 2.62
N ASP A 198 -23.13 12.06 2.78
CA ASP A 198 -23.53 11.39 4.00
C ASP A 198 -22.30 11.00 4.84
N GLU A 199 -22.48 10.81 6.13
CA GLU A 199 -21.44 10.21 6.96
C GLU A 199 -21.42 8.70 6.74
N LEU A 200 -20.42 8.23 6.02
CA LEU A 200 -20.19 6.81 5.75
C LEU A 200 -19.11 6.26 6.68
N ASP A 201 -19.33 5.02 7.12
CA ASP A 201 -18.32 4.17 7.75
C ASP A 201 -17.16 3.87 6.78
N GLU A 202 -15.97 3.63 7.33
CA GLU A 202 -14.76 3.39 6.54
C GLU A 202 -14.89 2.17 5.62
N TYR A 203 -15.56 1.11 6.04
CA TYR A 203 -15.77 -0.11 5.26
C TYR A 203 -16.67 0.16 4.06
N CYS A 204 -17.64 1.06 4.20
CA CYS A 204 -18.43 1.53 3.08
C CYS A 204 -17.58 2.33 2.08
N ASN A 205 -16.71 3.22 2.56
CA ASN A 205 -15.78 3.95 1.68
C ASN A 205 -14.81 3.01 0.96
N LEU A 206 -14.31 1.96 1.61
CA LEU A 206 -13.45 0.95 1.00
C LEU A 206 -14.16 0.18 -0.13
N PHE A 207 -15.44 -0.17 0.05
CA PHE A 207 -16.25 -0.77 -1.01
C PHE A 207 -16.37 0.19 -2.20
N ILE A 208 -16.69 1.45 -1.94
CA ILE A 208 -16.87 2.48 -2.97
C ILE A 208 -15.57 2.74 -3.73
N VAL A 209 -14.43 2.78 -3.04
CA VAL A 209 -13.10 2.86 -3.65
C VAL A 209 -12.84 1.70 -4.62
N ARG A 210 -13.24 0.48 -4.25
CA ARG A 210 -13.13 -0.67 -5.15
C ARG A 210 -13.97 -0.49 -6.42
N MET A 211 -15.16 0.09 -6.30
CA MET A 211 -16.05 0.36 -7.44
C MET A 211 -15.54 1.52 -8.31
N LEU A 212 -15.09 2.63 -7.73
CA LEU A 212 -14.46 3.74 -8.45
C LEU A 212 -13.20 3.31 -9.21
N SER A 213 -12.42 2.39 -8.63
CA SER A 213 -11.19 1.89 -9.24
C SER A 213 -11.43 1.05 -10.51
N GLN A 214 -12.68 0.72 -10.86
CA GLN A 214 -13.00 0.15 -12.17
C GLN A 214 -12.70 1.13 -13.33
N TYR A 215 -12.55 2.42 -13.05
CA TYR A 215 -12.10 3.42 -14.01
C TYR A 215 -10.59 3.39 -14.31
N PHE A 216 -9.85 2.44 -13.74
CA PHE A 216 -8.43 2.27 -14.03
C PHE A 216 -8.18 2.13 -15.55
N GLY A 217 -7.28 2.96 -16.07
CA GLY A 217 -6.93 2.98 -17.51
C GLY A 217 -7.93 3.72 -18.40
N VAL A 218 -9.10 4.12 -17.89
CA VAL A 218 -10.08 4.93 -18.64
C VAL A 218 -9.57 6.37 -18.80
N PHE A 219 -8.99 6.95 -17.76
CA PHE A 219 -8.47 8.31 -17.80
C PHE A 219 -7.02 8.35 -18.28
N ASN A 220 -6.70 9.38 -19.08
CA ASN A 220 -5.36 9.63 -19.64
C ASN A 220 -5.22 11.11 -20.02
N HIS A 221 -4.08 11.53 -20.59
CA HIS A 221 -3.85 12.94 -20.94
C HIS A 221 -4.90 13.56 -21.86
N GLY A 222 -5.48 12.80 -22.79
CA GLY A 222 -6.60 13.26 -23.64
C GLY A 222 -7.98 13.05 -23.01
N HIS A 223 -8.05 12.30 -21.90
CA HIS A 223 -9.28 11.92 -21.22
C HIS A 223 -9.17 12.05 -19.69
N THR A 224 -8.69 13.20 -19.20
CA THR A 224 -8.52 13.51 -17.77
C THR A 224 -9.85 13.63 -17.03
N LEU A 225 -10.00 13.03 -15.85
CA LEU A 225 -11.18 13.23 -14.99
C LEU A 225 -11.36 14.72 -14.62
N SER A 226 -12.15 15.43 -15.44
CA SER A 226 -12.48 16.83 -15.26
C SER A 226 -13.74 16.96 -14.41
N LYS A 227 -14.00 18.17 -13.88
CA LYS A 227 -15.26 18.45 -13.15
C LYS A 227 -16.50 18.09 -13.96
N ARG A 228 -16.52 18.42 -15.27
CA ARG A 228 -17.62 18.06 -16.17
C ARG A 228 -17.80 16.55 -16.30
N ARG A 229 -16.69 15.79 -16.31
CA ARG A 229 -16.76 14.33 -16.41
C ARG A 229 -17.23 13.73 -15.08
N PHE A 230 -16.67 14.17 -13.97
CA PHE A 230 -17.09 13.77 -12.62
C PHE A 230 -18.61 13.86 -12.44
N LEU A 231 -19.22 14.99 -12.83
CA LEU A 231 -20.67 15.22 -12.75
C LEU A 231 -21.53 14.27 -13.61
N ARG A 232 -20.91 13.50 -14.50
CA ARG A 232 -21.56 12.55 -15.40
C ARG A 232 -21.06 11.12 -15.20
N THR A 233 -20.07 10.94 -14.34
CA THR A 233 -19.48 9.64 -14.07
C THR A 233 -20.46 8.83 -13.24
N LYS A 234 -20.64 7.58 -13.65
CA LYS A 234 -21.57 6.67 -13.00
C LYS A 234 -20.82 5.66 -12.16
N ILE A 235 -21.49 5.08 -11.19
CA ILE A 235 -20.96 4.02 -10.33
C ILE A 235 -22.06 2.99 -10.11
N MET A 236 -21.69 1.73 -10.23
CA MET A 236 -22.57 0.61 -9.87
C MET A 236 -22.41 0.34 -8.38
N LEU A 237 -23.52 0.32 -7.63
CA LEU A 237 -23.53 0.00 -6.21
C LEU A 237 -24.70 -0.95 -5.89
N PRO A 238 -24.59 -1.78 -4.83
CA PRO A 238 -25.73 -2.51 -4.28
C PRO A 238 -26.87 -1.55 -3.95
N THR A 239 -28.11 -1.94 -4.23
CA THR A 239 -29.30 -1.09 -4.03
C THR A 239 -30.33 -1.73 -3.12
N LYS A 240 -30.96 -0.89 -2.30
CA LYS A 240 -32.11 -1.21 -1.47
C LYS A 240 -33.08 -0.04 -1.52
N ASN A 241 -34.33 -0.29 -1.91
CA ASN A 241 -35.34 0.75 -2.11
C ASN A 241 -34.88 1.87 -3.07
N LYS A 242 -34.17 1.51 -4.14
CA LYS A 242 -33.61 2.41 -5.17
C LYS A 242 -32.50 3.36 -4.67
N LEU A 243 -32.06 3.22 -3.42
CA LEU A 243 -30.92 3.95 -2.86
C LEU A 243 -29.74 2.99 -2.65
N PRO A 244 -28.48 3.48 -2.59
CA PRO A 244 -27.34 2.65 -2.26
C PRO A 244 -27.52 1.93 -0.92
N ASP A 245 -27.31 0.62 -0.90
CA ASP A 245 -27.37 -0.20 0.32
C ASP A 245 -26.02 -0.08 1.08
N PHE A 246 -25.84 1.06 1.76
CA PHE A 246 -24.62 1.33 2.55
C PHE A 246 -24.38 0.30 3.65
N GLN A 247 -25.46 -0.21 4.27
CA GLN A 247 -25.38 -1.27 5.28
C GLN A 247 -24.78 -2.54 4.70
N PHE A 248 -25.25 -2.99 3.52
CA PHE A 248 -24.68 -4.15 2.85
C PHE A 248 -23.19 -3.94 2.54
N MET A 249 -22.83 -2.79 1.95
CA MET A 249 -21.44 -2.50 1.55
C MET A 249 -20.47 -2.54 2.73
N GLU A 250 -20.86 -1.92 3.86
CA GLU A 250 -20.12 -1.96 5.11
C GLU A 250 -19.92 -3.40 5.61
N GLN A 251 -21.03 -4.14 5.74
CA GLN A 251 -21.01 -5.49 6.29
C GLN A 251 -20.25 -6.47 5.40
N TYR A 252 -20.37 -6.35 4.08
CA TYR A 252 -19.60 -7.13 3.12
C TYR A 252 -18.09 -6.95 3.33
N MET A 253 -17.63 -5.69 3.43
CA MET A 253 -16.21 -5.40 3.63
C MET A 253 -15.70 -5.87 4.99
N LYS A 254 -16.49 -5.73 6.07
CA LYS A 254 -16.17 -6.31 7.38
C LYS A 254 -16.04 -7.82 7.34
N ARG A 255 -16.92 -8.53 6.61
CA ARG A 255 -16.78 -9.98 6.38
C ARG A 255 -15.50 -10.32 5.63
N MET A 256 -15.11 -9.52 4.62
CA MET A 256 -13.85 -9.74 3.88
C MET A 256 -12.64 -9.61 4.79
N GLU A 257 -12.62 -8.60 5.66
CA GLU A 257 -11.54 -8.44 6.62
C GLU A 257 -11.52 -9.57 7.66
N ASN A 258 -12.68 -9.97 8.22
CA ASN A 258 -12.77 -11.12 9.13
C ASN A 258 -12.19 -12.41 8.52
N ARG A 259 -12.44 -12.68 7.23
CA ARG A 259 -11.86 -13.84 6.51
C ARG A 259 -10.32 -13.77 6.45
N ILE A 260 -9.74 -12.57 6.42
CA ILE A 260 -8.28 -12.39 6.44
C ILE A 260 -7.75 -12.56 7.86
N ILE A 261 -8.41 -11.96 8.85
CA ILE A 261 -8.06 -12.08 10.28
C ILE A 261 -8.01 -13.54 10.70
N GLN A 262 -9.04 -14.32 10.36
CA GLN A 262 -9.11 -15.76 10.68
C GLN A 262 -7.95 -16.58 10.09
N LYS A 263 -7.40 -16.16 8.94
CA LYS A 263 -6.23 -16.82 8.33
C LYS A 263 -4.92 -16.43 8.99
N MET A 264 -4.86 -15.27 9.64
CA MET A 264 -3.67 -14.82 10.39
C MET A 264 -3.58 -15.44 11.79
N GLU A 265 -4.71 -15.91 12.33
CA GLU A 265 -4.80 -16.61 13.61
C GLU A 265 -4.43 -18.11 13.53
N GLN A 266 -4.33 -18.67 12.31
CA GLN A 266 -3.96 -20.06 12.04
C GLN A 266 -2.45 -20.23 11.85
#